data_AF-A0A9D7FKP1-F1
#
_entry.id   AF-A0A9D7FKP1-F1
#
_cell.length_a   1.000
_cell.length_b   1.000
_cell.length_c   1.000
_cell.angle_alpha   90.00
_cell.angle_beta   90.00
_cell.angle_gamma   90.00
#
_symmetry.space_group_name_H-M   'P 1'
#
loop_
_entity.id
_entity.type
_entity.pdbx_description
1 polymer ?
#
loop_
_entity_poly.entity_id
_entity_poly.type
_entity_poly.pdbx_seq_one_letter_code
_entity_poly.pdbx_strand_id
1 'polypeptide(L)'
;MCGQLMACKHANGRDWWLVSHGYNNDLYYKLLISLSGITLPSSQGIGIISSYPGQACFSPDGSKYASFASNYDTELFDFDRCTGDFSNYNHIVIPDSNVTAGCSFSPNSNLLYVSSKIYLYQMDVTASDISATLDTVAIWDGFGDPIPTTFSFSNLLLTTKFILQVGEL
;
A
#
# COMPACT_ATOMS: atom_id res chain seq x y z
N MET A 1 -1.77 16.48 4.45
CA MET A 1 -1.08 15.92 3.26
C MET A 1 0.23 15.33 3.75
N CYS A 2 0.74 14.18 3.34
CA CYS A 2 0.54 13.41 2.11
C CYS A 2 1.07 11.99 2.37
N GLY A 3 0.62 11.05 1.54
CA GLY A 3 1.21 9.71 1.41
C GLY A 3 0.23 8.65 0.91
N GLN A 4 -1.05 9.02 0.77
CA GLN A 4 -2.09 8.13 0.23
C GLN A 4 -2.76 8.66 -1.04
N LEU A 5 -2.06 9.49 -1.82
CA LEU A 5 -2.50 9.87 -3.16
C LEU A 5 -1.86 8.91 -4.17
N MET A 6 -2.65 8.04 -4.78
CA MET A 6 -2.18 6.99 -5.67
C MET A 6 -2.92 7.00 -6.99
N ALA A 7 -2.25 6.59 -8.06
CA ALA A 7 -2.84 6.40 -9.37
C ALA A 7 -2.91 4.93 -9.75
N CYS A 8 -4.00 4.51 -10.40
CA CYS A 8 -4.18 3.17 -10.93
C CYS A 8 -4.67 3.24 -12.38
N LYS A 9 -4.16 2.39 -13.26
CA LYS A 9 -4.60 2.38 -14.66
C LYS A 9 -6.04 1.87 -14.73
N HIS A 10 -6.92 2.59 -15.42
CA HIS A 10 -8.28 2.13 -15.70
C HIS A 10 -8.26 0.79 -16.47
N ALA A 11 -9.32 -0.01 -16.38
CA ALA A 11 -9.42 -1.32 -17.03
C ALA A 11 -9.30 -1.24 -18.57
N ASN A 12 -9.68 -0.11 -19.18
CA ASN A 12 -9.53 0.15 -20.61
C ASN A 12 -8.07 0.34 -21.09
N GLY A 13 -7.10 0.33 -20.17
CA GLY A 13 -5.68 0.37 -20.50
C GLY A 13 -5.14 1.72 -20.98
N ARG A 14 -5.93 2.80 -20.93
CA ARG A 14 -5.52 4.15 -21.35
C ARG A 14 -5.75 5.20 -20.26
N ASP A 15 -6.91 5.16 -19.65
CA ASP A 15 -7.32 6.18 -18.67
C ASP A 15 -6.78 5.81 -17.29
N TRP A 16 -6.84 6.73 -16.33
CA TRP A 16 -6.24 6.56 -15.01
C TRP A 16 -7.19 6.99 -13.90
N TRP A 17 -7.29 6.18 -12.87
CA TRP A 17 -7.84 6.57 -11.59
C TRP A 17 -6.78 7.31 -10.78
N LEU A 18 -7.20 8.39 -10.12
CA LEU A 18 -6.46 9.04 -9.05
C LEU A 18 -7.30 8.93 -7.78
N VAL A 19 -6.71 8.37 -6.73
CA VAL A 19 -7.38 8.06 -5.46
C VAL A 19 -6.65 8.72 -4.31
N SER A 20 -7.40 9.29 -3.36
CA SER A 20 -6.88 9.77 -2.09
C SER A 20 -7.82 9.44 -0.94
N HIS A 21 -7.29 8.97 0.18
CA HIS A 21 -8.01 8.96 1.45
C HIS A 21 -8.25 10.41 1.95
N GLY A 22 -9.39 10.63 2.58
CA GLY A 22 -9.85 11.91 3.08
C GLY A 22 -9.40 12.20 4.51
N TYR A 23 -9.04 13.46 4.77
CA TYR A 23 -8.58 13.84 6.10
C TYR A 23 -9.72 13.80 7.13
N ASN A 24 -9.51 13.04 8.22
CA ASN A 24 -10.43 12.93 9.36
C ASN A 24 -11.83 12.42 8.97
N ASN A 25 -11.88 11.50 7.99
CA ASN A 25 -13.07 10.76 7.58
C ASN A 25 -12.66 9.40 7.02
N ASP A 26 -13.64 8.61 6.60
CA ASP A 26 -13.52 7.29 5.96
C ASP A 26 -13.73 7.37 4.43
N LEU A 27 -13.65 8.57 3.85
CA LEU A 27 -13.94 8.79 2.44
C LEU A 27 -12.68 8.60 1.59
N TYR A 28 -12.78 7.71 0.61
CA TYR A 28 -11.84 7.62 -0.50
C TYR A 28 -12.36 8.47 -1.66
N TYR A 29 -11.67 9.56 -1.97
CA TYR A 29 -11.94 10.43 -3.11
C TYR A 29 -11.31 9.87 -4.38
N LYS A 30 -12.06 9.93 -5.49
CA LYS A 30 -11.71 9.28 -6.75
C LYS A 30 -11.95 10.23 -7.92
N LEU A 31 -10.97 10.31 -8.80
CA LEU A 31 -11.02 11.08 -10.04
C LEU A 31 -10.63 10.17 -11.21
N LEU A 32 -11.39 10.21 -12.29
CA LEU A 32 -11.00 9.57 -13.54
C LEU A 32 -10.33 10.60 -14.46
N ILE A 33 -9.13 10.29 -14.89
CA ILE A 33 -8.31 11.09 -15.80
C ILE A 33 -8.33 10.40 -17.17
N SER A 34 -8.85 11.10 -18.16
CA SER A 34 -9.04 10.63 -19.53
C SER A 34 -8.54 11.65 -20.53
N LEU A 35 -8.53 11.29 -21.82
CA LEU A 35 -8.24 12.25 -22.91
C LEU A 35 -9.26 13.39 -22.99
N SER A 36 -10.50 13.18 -22.54
CA SER A 36 -11.54 14.22 -22.45
C SER A 36 -11.37 15.15 -21.24
N GLY A 37 -10.38 14.89 -20.37
CA GLY A 37 -10.12 15.64 -19.15
C GLY A 37 -10.38 14.83 -17.88
N ILE A 38 -10.52 15.55 -16.77
CA ILE A 38 -10.73 15.00 -15.42
C ILE A 38 -12.23 15.04 -15.11
N THR A 39 -12.79 13.94 -14.62
CA THR A 39 -14.20 13.89 -14.20
C THR A 39 -14.44 14.68 -12.91
N LEU A 40 -15.72 14.96 -12.61
CA LEU A 40 -16.08 15.41 -11.27
C LEU A 40 -15.61 14.38 -10.23
N PRO A 41 -15.08 14.83 -9.07
CA PRO A 41 -14.71 13.91 -8.00
C PRO A 41 -15.92 13.12 -7.51
N SER A 42 -15.72 11.82 -7.31
CA SER A 42 -16.63 10.97 -6.56
C SER A 42 -15.97 10.53 -5.26
N SER A 43 -16.75 10.04 -4.30
CA SER A 43 -16.23 9.54 -3.03
C SER A 43 -16.97 8.29 -2.58
N GLN A 44 -16.28 7.45 -1.83
CA GLN A 44 -16.84 6.25 -1.21
C GLN A 44 -16.41 6.18 0.25
N GLY A 45 -17.36 6.00 1.16
CA GLY A 45 -17.09 5.74 2.57
C GLY A 45 -16.81 4.25 2.79
N ILE A 46 -15.60 3.93 3.24
CA ILE A 46 -15.18 2.56 3.57
C ILE A 46 -13.90 2.60 4.43
N GLY A 47 -13.75 1.62 5.34
CA GLY A 47 -12.57 1.50 6.18
C GLY A 47 -12.58 2.44 7.39
N ILE A 48 -11.40 2.87 7.81
CA ILE A 48 -11.19 3.61 9.07
C ILE A 48 -11.23 5.12 8.85
N ILE A 49 -11.83 5.82 9.81
CA ILE A 49 -11.69 7.27 9.96
C ILE A 49 -10.29 7.57 10.47
N SER A 50 -9.46 8.21 9.63
CA SER A 50 -8.10 8.58 10.02
C SER A 50 -7.72 9.99 9.59
N SER A 51 -6.83 10.60 10.37
CA SER A 51 -6.18 11.88 10.07
C SER A 51 -4.65 11.75 10.01
N TYR A 52 -4.13 10.53 10.20
CA TYR A 52 -2.70 10.28 10.23
C TYR A 52 -2.12 10.20 8.82
N PRO A 53 -0.87 10.69 8.63
CA PRO A 53 -0.15 10.40 7.41
C PRO A 53 0.12 8.89 7.33
N GLY A 54 0.05 8.37 6.11
CA GLY A 54 0.27 6.96 5.82
C GLY A 54 0.83 6.79 4.42
N GLN A 55 1.22 5.57 4.06
CA GLN A 55 1.57 5.21 2.69
C GLN A 55 0.43 4.39 2.08
N ALA A 56 0.24 4.46 0.77
CA ALA A 56 -0.62 3.55 0.07
C ALA A 56 0.04 3.02 -1.20
N CYS A 57 -0.47 1.92 -1.72
CA CYS A 57 -0.08 1.38 -3.01
C CYS A 57 -1.22 0.61 -3.66
N PHE A 58 -1.23 0.57 -4.99
CA PHE A 58 -2.01 -0.40 -5.74
C PHE A 58 -1.16 -1.64 -6.02
N SER A 59 -1.80 -2.80 -6.11
CA SER A 59 -1.16 -3.99 -6.67
C SER A 59 -0.76 -3.77 -8.14
N PRO A 60 0.27 -4.44 -8.68
CA PRO A 60 0.69 -4.26 -10.06
C PRO A 60 -0.40 -4.49 -11.12
N ASP A 61 -1.30 -5.44 -10.87
CA ASP A 61 -2.49 -5.68 -11.69
C ASP A 61 -3.64 -4.70 -11.42
N GLY A 62 -3.51 -3.85 -10.39
CA GLY A 62 -4.44 -2.81 -9.98
C GLY A 62 -5.75 -3.32 -9.36
N SER A 63 -5.84 -4.62 -9.04
CA SER A 63 -7.04 -5.23 -8.46
C SER A 63 -7.16 -5.00 -6.95
N LYS A 64 -6.08 -4.59 -6.29
CA LYS A 64 -6.05 -4.34 -4.84
C LYS A 64 -5.43 -2.99 -4.51
N TYR A 65 -5.88 -2.41 -3.40
CA TYR A 65 -5.33 -1.20 -2.80
C TYR A 65 -4.96 -1.49 -1.36
N ALA A 66 -3.73 -1.18 -0.98
CA ALA A 66 -3.27 -1.26 0.39
C ALA A 66 -2.94 0.14 0.91
N SER A 67 -3.26 0.35 2.18
CA SER A 67 -3.10 1.59 2.92
C SER A 67 -2.45 1.24 4.25
N PHE A 68 -1.46 2.01 4.69
CA PHE A 68 -0.85 1.83 5.99
C PHE A 68 -0.69 3.17 6.70
N ALA A 69 -1.07 3.24 7.97
CA ALA A 69 -0.64 4.30 8.89
C ALA A 69 -0.43 3.77 10.30
N SER A 70 0.42 4.46 11.08
CA SER A 70 0.83 4.00 12.41
C SER A 70 -0.29 3.90 13.45
N ASN A 71 -1.46 4.46 13.19
CA ASN A 71 -2.61 4.43 14.11
C ASN A 71 -3.65 3.35 13.77
N TYR A 72 -3.59 2.76 12.58
CA TYR A 72 -4.53 1.74 12.13
C TYR A 72 -3.87 0.56 11.41
N ASP A 73 -2.54 0.46 11.47
CA ASP A 73 -1.77 -0.55 10.77
C ASP A 73 -2.10 -0.63 9.28
N THR A 74 -2.55 -1.78 8.77
CA THR A 74 -2.75 -2.05 7.34
C THR A 74 -4.23 -2.19 7.00
N GLU A 75 -4.71 -1.39 6.06
CA GLU A 75 -5.98 -1.62 5.36
C GLU A 75 -5.72 -2.20 3.96
N LEU A 76 -6.54 -3.16 3.57
CA LEU A 76 -6.52 -3.78 2.25
C LEU A 76 -7.94 -3.81 1.67
N PHE A 77 -8.05 -3.48 0.39
CA PHE A 77 -9.30 -3.44 -0.35
C PHE A 77 -9.13 -4.08 -1.71
N ASP A 78 -10.19 -4.68 -2.22
CA ASP A 78 -10.32 -4.94 -3.66
C ASP A 78 -10.76 -3.66 -4.37
N PHE A 79 -10.26 -3.43 -5.59
CA PHE A 79 -10.54 -2.26 -6.40
C PHE A 79 -11.03 -2.66 -7.79
N ASP A 80 -12.26 -2.28 -8.13
CA ASP A 80 -12.79 -2.45 -9.47
C ASP A 80 -12.23 -1.35 -10.39
N ARG A 81 -11.31 -1.73 -11.28
CA ARG A 81 -10.67 -0.79 -12.21
C ARG A 81 -11.62 -0.22 -13.28
N CYS A 82 -12.79 -0.81 -13.49
CA CYS A 82 -13.80 -0.31 -14.43
C CYS A 82 -14.66 0.78 -13.80
N THR A 83 -15.07 0.61 -12.53
CA THR A 83 -15.98 1.56 -11.87
C THR A 83 -15.27 2.51 -10.90
N GLY A 84 -14.08 2.11 -10.45
CA GLY A 84 -13.33 2.77 -9.39
C GLY A 84 -13.84 2.41 -7.99
N ASP A 85 -14.65 1.37 -7.80
CA ASP A 85 -15.21 1.07 -6.48
C ASP A 85 -14.31 0.16 -5.63
N PHE A 86 -14.27 0.47 -4.34
CA PHE A 86 -13.62 -0.35 -3.31
C PHE A 86 -14.59 -1.38 -2.75
N SER A 87 -14.08 -2.56 -2.41
CA SER A 87 -14.85 -3.62 -1.74
C SER A 87 -13.92 -4.50 -0.90
N ASN A 88 -14.49 -5.49 -0.19
CA ASN A 88 -13.73 -6.48 0.58
C ASN A 88 -12.68 -5.85 1.52
N TYR A 89 -13.14 -4.90 2.33
CA TYR A 89 -12.32 -4.25 3.34
C TYR A 89 -11.75 -5.26 4.34
N ASN A 90 -10.42 -5.27 4.47
CA ASN A 90 -9.67 -6.05 5.44
C ASN A 90 -8.75 -5.14 6.25
N HIS A 91 -8.78 -5.31 7.57
CA HIS A 91 -7.87 -4.63 8.49
C HIS A 91 -6.93 -5.67 9.10
N ILE A 92 -5.63 -5.50 8.87
CA ILE A 92 -4.58 -6.41 9.30
C ILE A 92 -3.71 -5.69 10.32
N VAL A 93 -3.76 -6.20 11.55
CA VAL A 93 -2.98 -5.68 12.69
C VAL A 93 -1.55 -6.18 12.56
N ILE A 94 -0.58 -5.28 12.68
CA ILE A 94 0.84 -5.63 12.69
C ILE A 94 1.30 -5.69 14.15
N PRO A 95 1.84 -6.82 14.64
CA PRO A 95 2.21 -6.99 16.05
C PRO A 95 3.55 -6.29 16.39
N ASP A 96 3.67 -4.99 16.09
CA ASP A 96 4.84 -4.17 16.34
C ASP A 96 4.42 -2.77 16.82
N SER A 97 5.01 -2.31 17.91
CA SER A 97 4.73 -1.00 18.51
C SER A 97 5.52 0.16 17.87
N ASN A 98 6.50 -0.14 17.02
CA ASN A 98 7.40 0.84 16.39
C ASN A 98 7.32 0.81 14.85
N VAL A 99 6.12 0.92 14.30
CA VAL A 99 5.93 0.85 12.85
C VAL A 99 6.27 2.17 12.16
N THR A 100 7.13 2.11 11.15
CA THR A 100 7.42 3.20 10.21
C THR A 100 7.18 2.72 8.80
N ALA A 101 6.34 3.44 8.06
CA ALA A 101 5.47 2.84 7.06
C ALA A 101 6.02 2.84 5.63
N GLY A 102 6.16 1.64 5.08
CA GLY A 102 6.17 1.37 3.66
C GLY A 102 5.26 0.18 3.39
N CYS A 103 4.39 0.28 2.38
CA CYS A 103 3.66 -0.87 1.87
C CYS A 103 3.94 -1.05 0.38
N SER A 104 4.07 -2.31 -0.05
CA SER A 104 4.29 -2.64 -1.47
C SER A 104 3.83 -4.05 -1.79
N PHE A 105 3.20 -4.21 -2.95
CA PHE A 105 2.79 -5.52 -3.44
C PHE A 105 3.94 -6.22 -4.19
N SER A 106 3.94 -7.56 -4.16
CA SER A 106 4.79 -8.36 -5.04
C SER A 106 4.46 -8.14 -6.51
N PRO A 107 5.40 -8.41 -7.44
CA PRO A 107 5.17 -8.23 -8.89
C PRO A 107 3.98 -9.03 -9.45
N ASN A 108 3.61 -10.13 -8.82
CA ASN A 108 2.48 -10.97 -9.20
C ASN A 108 1.19 -10.66 -8.43
N SER A 109 1.15 -9.58 -7.65
CA SER A 109 -0.01 -9.13 -6.86
C SER A 109 -0.49 -10.06 -5.73
N ASN A 110 0.21 -11.16 -5.46
CA ASN A 110 -0.25 -12.16 -4.48
C ASN A 110 0.26 -11.91 -3.05
N LEU A 111 1.32 -11.12 -2.89
CA LEU A 111 1.89 -10.82 -1.57
C LEU A 111 1.86 -9.32 -1.32
N LEU A 112 1.65 -8.94 -0.07
CA LEU A 112 1.82 -7.58 0.41
C LEU A 112 2.97 -7.56 1.43
N TYR A 113 3.88 -6.61 1.25
CA TYR A 113 4.97 -6.32 2.17
C TYR A 113 4.66 -5.06 2.96
N VAL A 114 4.90 -5.11 4.27
CA VAL A 114 4.77 -3.96 5.17
C VAL A 114 6.05 -3.84 5.98
N SER A 115 6.70 -2.68 5.90
CA SER A 115 7.90 -2.41 6.69
C SER A 115 7.55 -1.76 8.01
N SER A 116 8.29 -2.12 9.06
CA SER A 116 8.43 -1.35 10.29
C SER A 116 9.83 -0.74 10.37
N LYS A 117 10.19 -0.19 11.52
CA LYS A 117 11.54 0.34 11.74
C LYS A 117 12.61 -0.75 11.63
N ILE A 118 12.30 -1.97 12.06
CA ILE A 118 13.27 -3.07 12.20
C ILE A 118 12.83 -4.30 11.41
N TYR A 119 11.54 -4.50 11.19
CA TYR A 119 11.02 -5.72 10.58
C TYR A 119 10.47 -5.46 9.19
N LEU A 120 10.56 -6.47 8.33
CA LEU A 120 9.78 -6.56 7.09
C LEU A 120 8.78 -7.70 7.24
N TYR A 121 7.50 -7.36 7.17
CA TYR A 121 6.41 -8.31 7.19
C TYR A 121 5.97 -8.65 5.77
N GLN A 122 5.52 -9.89 5.58
CA GLN A 122 4.91 -10.38 4.35
C GLN A 122 3.58 -11.06 4.70
N MET A 123 2.58 -10.89 3.84
CA MET A 123 1.29 -11.60 3.92
C MET A 123 0.78 -11.99 2.54
N ASP A 124 0.06 -13.11 2.43
CA ASP A 124 -0.61 -13.58 1.22
C ASP A 124 -2.01 -12.96 1.12
N VAL A 125 -2.19 -12.07 0.14
CA VAL A 125 -3.45 -11.34 -0.07
C VAL A 125 -4.48 -12.11 -0.89
N THR A 126 -4.18 -13.37 -1.22
CA THR A 126 -5.09 -14.30 -1.90
C THR A 126 -5.72 -15.32 -0.93
N ALA A 127 -5.19 -15.40 0.29
CA ALA A 127 -5.70 -16.29 1.33
C ALA A 127 -7.08 -15.84 1.84
N SER A 128 -7.89 -16.80 2.29
CA SER A 128 -9.18 -16.52 2.92
C SER A 128 -9.06 -15.84 4.29
N ASP A 129 -7.96 -16.12 4.99
CA ASP A 129 -7.56 -15.45 6.23
C ASP A 129 -6.15 -14.88 6.03
N ILE A 130 -6.09 -13.63 5.60
CA ILE A 130 -4.83 -12.94 5.26
C ILE A 130 -3.97 -12.76 6.51
N SER A 131 -4.59 -12.42 7.64
CA SER A 131 -3.90 -12.18 8.91
C SER A 131 -3.18 -13.43 9.43
N ALA A 132 -3.74 -14.63 9.19
CA ALA A 132 -3.08 -15.89 9.53
C ALA A 132 -1.82 -16.20 8.70
N THR A 133 -1.61 -15.51 7.57
CA THR A 133 -0.43 -15.69 6.71
C THR A 133 0.70 -14.70 7.00
N LEU A 134 0.51 -13.80 7.97
CA LEU A 134 1.49 -12.79 8.33
C LEU A 134 2.78 -13.45 8.85
N ASP A 135 3.90 -13.13 8.21
CA ASP A 135 5.22 -13.63 8.58
C ASP A 135 6.28 -12.52 8.58
N THR A 136 7.33 -12.69 9.38
CA THR A 136 8.49 -11.80 9.40
C THR A 136 9.56 -12.34 8.46
N VAL A 137 9.79 -11.65 7.34
CA VAL A 137 10.71 -12.13 6.29
C VAL A 137 12.08 -11.47 6.33
N ALA A 138 12.24 -10.35 7.05
CA ALA A 138 13.54 -9.75 7.31
C ALA A 138 13.58 -8.99 8.64
N ILE A 139 14.78 -8.92 9.22
CA ILE A 139 15.08 -8.15 10.42
C ILE A 139 16.30 -7.27 10.08
N TRP A 140 16.20 -5.97 10.33
CA TRP A 140 17.31 -5.05 10.17
C TRP A 140 18.40 -5.37 11.19
N ASP A 141 19.62 -5.61 10.69
CA ASP A 141 20.78 -6.06 11.47
C ASP A 141 21.61 -4.92 12.08
N GLY A 142 21.19 -3.67 11.88
CA GLY A 142 21.89 -2.49 12.38
C GLY A 142 23.06 -2.04 11.50
N PHE A 143 23.29 -2.68 10.34
CA PHE A 143 24.28 -2.21 9.39
C PHE A 143 23.83 -0.87 8.79
N GLY A 144 24.57 0.18 9.11
CA GLY A 144 24.38 1.52 8.58
C GLY A 144 25.56 1.90 7.69
N ASP A 145 25.31 2.05 6.39
CA ASP A 145 26.19 2.88 5.56
C ASP A 145 26.27 4.29 6.19
N PRO A 146 27.33 5.09 5.94
CA PRO A 146 27.44 6.45 6.45
C PRO A 146 26.30 7.39 5.98
N ILE A 147 25.40 6.90 5.12
CA ILE A 147 24.07 7.43 4.86
C ILE A 147 23.05 6.33 5.20
N PRO A 148 22.36 6.39 6.36
CA PRO A 148 21.43 5.34 6.77
C PRO A 148 20.22 5.30 5.83
N THR A 149 20.02 4.18 5.13
CA THR A 149 18.79 3.93 4.37
C THR A 149 17.89 3.06 5.24
N THR A 150 17.06 3.68 6.07
CA THR A 150 16.00 2.95 6.76
C THR A 150 14.94 2.51 5.73
N PHE A 151 14.21 1.44 6.02
CA PHE A 151 13.09 0.98 5.18
C PHE A 151 11.98 2.02 4.98
N SER A 152 12.04 3.13 5.73
CA SER A 152 11.04 4.20 5.81
C SER A 152 10.77 4.98 4.51
N PHE A 153 11.44 4.67 3.39
CA PHE A 153 11.29 5.39 2.11
C PHE A 153 11.35 4.50 0.84
N SER A 154 11.16 3.18 0.93
CA SER A 154 11.28 2.33 -0.26
C SER A 154 10.01 2.38 -1.13
N ASN A 155 10.08 3.12 -2.25
CA ASN A 155 9.25 2.83 -3.41
C ASN A 155 9.87 1.66 -4.17
N LEU A 156 9.12 0.55 -4.31
CA LEU A 156 9.60 -0.64 -5.00
C LEU A 156 9.72 -0.34 -6.50
N LEU A 157 10.94 -0.13 -6.99
CA LEU A 157 11.19 0.00 -8.42
C LEU A 157 11.22 -1.38 -9.06
N LEU A 158 10.42 -1.52 -10.11
CA LEU A 158 10.23 -2.70 -10.94
C LEU A 158 11.56 -3.21 -11.53
N THR A 159 12.12 -4.28 -10.97
CA THR A 159 12.88 -5.36 -11.66
C THR A 159 13.51 -6.24 -10.60
N THR A 160 13.23 -7.55 -10.65
CA THR A 160 13.93 -8.77 -10.16
C THR A 160 15.15 -8.71 -9.22
N LYS A 161 15.29 -7.69 -8.39
CA LYS A 161 16.31 -7.57 -7.36
C LYS A 161 15.71 -6.71 -6.26
N PHE A 162 15.38 -7.33 -5.13
CA PHE A 162 15.46 -6.60 -3.87
C PHE A 162 16.91 -6.09 -3.81
N ILE A 163 17.15 -4.79 -4.05
CA ILE A 163 18.39 -4.19 -3.55
C ILE A 163 18.14 -3.94 -2.07
N LEU A 164 18.05 -5.04 -1.33
CA LEU A 164 18.53 -5.11 0.04
C LEU A 164 20.00 -5.45 -0.17
N GLN A 165 20.90 -4.51 0.09
CA GLN A 165 22.31 -4.83 0.15
C GLN A 165 22.52 -5.64 1.44
N VAL A 166 22.17 -6.92 1.38
CA VAL A 166 22.60 -7.90 2.37
C VAL A 166 24.10 -8.03 2.11
N GLY A 167 24.91 -7.56 3.05
CA GLY A 167 26.34 -7.82 3.03
C GLY A 167 26.54 -9.32 2.98
N GLU A 168 27.16 -9.81 1.91
CA GLU A 168 27.62 -11.19 1.84
C GLU A 168 28.71 -11.40 2.90
N LEU A 169 28.53 -12.43 3.73
CA LEU A 169 29.62 -13.25 4.24
C LEU A 169 29.32 -14.70 3.88
#